data_AF-A8S3Y8-F1
#
_entry.id   AF-A8S3Y8-F1
#
_cell.length_a   1.000
_cell.length_b   1.000
_cell.length_c   1.000
_cell.angle_alpha   90.00
_cell.angle_beta   90.00
_cell.angle_gamma   90.00
#
_symmetry.space_group_name_H-M   'P 1'
#
loop_
_entity.id
_entity.type
_entity.pdbx_description
1 polymer ?
#
loop_
_entity_poly.entity_id
_entity_poly.type
_entity_poly.pdbx_seq_one_letter_code
_entity_poly.pdbx_strand_id
1 'polypeptide(L)'
;MDGNGRIYLPKSVREEAGMHPGDIIRLEADNGGWIGLMKVELIEAGDQSPEAMEAYVRVAVRQMPDKSRVSLLAELAELIQKDEG
;
A
#
# COMPACT_ATOMS: atom_id res chain seq x y z
N MET A 1 23.61 -13.51 2.10
CA MET A 1 23.65 -12.63 0.92
C MET A 1 24.56 -13.28 -0.09
N ASP A 2 24.17 -13.35 -1.36
CA ASP A 2 25.07 -13.86 -2.40
C ASP A 2 26.00 -12.76 -2.95
N GLY A 3 26.86 -13.11 -3.91
CA GLY A 3 27.81 -12.17 -4.52
C GLY A 3 27.18 -11.02 -5.33
N ASN A 4 25.86 -11.05 -5.57
CA ASN A 4 25.11 -10.00 -6.25
C ASN A 4 24.29 -9.15 -5.28
N GLY A 5 24.53 -9.28 -3.96
CA GLY A 5 23.77 -8.54 -2.95
C GLY A 5 22.36 -9.07 -2.71
N ARG A 6 21.99 -10.25 -3.24
CA ARG A 6 20.65 -10.82 -3.07
C ARG A 6 20.53 -11.48 -1.71
N ILE A 7 19.40 -11.26 -1.06
CA ILE A 7 19.05 -11.85 0.24
C ILE A 7 17.90 -12.81 0.02
N TYR A 8 18.02 -14.01 0.59
CA TYR A 8 16.93 -14.98 0.58
C TYR A 8 15.95 -14.65 1.71
N LEU A 9 14.69 -14.41 1.35
CA LEU A 9 13.60 -14.23 2.31
C LEU A 9 12.80 -15.53 2.42
N PRO A 10 12.74 -16.16 3.62
CA PRO A 10 11.99 -17.40 3.82
C PRO A 10 10.55 -17.30 3.34
N LYS A 11 10.02 -18.40 2.78
CA LYS A 11 8.67 -18.44 2.22
C LYS A 11 7.60 -18.02 3.24
N SER A 12 7.70 -18.52 4.48
CA SER A 12 6.78 -18.17 5.55
C SER A 12 6.72 -16.66 5.82
N VAL A 13 7.89 -16.00 5.87
CA VAL A 13 7.99 -14.55 6.08
C VAL A 13 7.39 -13.77 4.91
N ARG A 14 7.61 -14.25 3.68
CA ARG A 14 7.00 -13.64 2.49
C ARG A 14 5.49 -13.72 2.51
N GLU A 15 4.93 -14.89 2.84
CA GLU A 15 3.49 -15.10 2.90
C GLU A 15 2.84 -14.28 4.00
N GLU A 16 3.45 -14.23 5.19
CA GLU A 16 2.97 -13.42 6.32
C GLU A 16 2.99 -11.92 5.99
N ALA A 17 4.02 -11.46 5.28
CA ALA A 17 4.14 -10.07 4.86
C ALA A 17 3.41 -9.76 3.53
N GLY A 18 2.70 -10.73 2.93
CA GLY A 18 1.97 -10.55 1.66
C GLY A 18 2.85 -10.22 0.45
N MET A 19 4.13 -10.65 0.46
CA MET A 19 5.13 -10.41 -0.58
C MET A 19 5.16 -11.54 -1.62
N HIS A 20 5.03 -11.17 -2.89
CA HIS A 20 4.99 -12.06 -4.04
C HIS A 20 6.16 -11.80 -5.00
N PRO A 21 6.55 -12.78 -5.83
CA PRO A 21 7.55 -12.55 -6.88
C PRO A 21 7.13 -11.38 -7.79
N GLY A 22 8.02 -10.40 -7.95
CA GLY A 22 7.77 -9.20 -8.75
C GLY A 22 7.31 -7.98 -7.96
N ASP A 23 6.94 -8.14 -6.68
CA ASP A 23 6.63 -7.01 -5.81
C ASP A 23 7.85 -6.11 -5.59
N ILE A 24 7.61 -4.80 -5.56
CA ILE A 24 8.62 -3.82 -5.13
C ILE A 24 8.57 -3.69 -3.61
N ILE A 25 9.73 -3.74 -2.98
CA ILE A 25 9.89 -3.72 -1.52
C ILE A 25 10.72 -2.50 -1.14
N ARG A 26 10.24 -1.73 -0.16
CA ARG A 26 11.00 -0.65 0.47
C ARG A 26 11.92 -1.24 1.55
N LEU A 27 13.16 -0.77 1.54
CA LEU A 27 14.14 -1.03 2.58
C LEU A 27 14.22 0.19 3.49
N GLU A 28 14.18 -0.05 4.79
CA GLU A 28 14.52 0.94 5.81
C GLU A 28 15.67 0.39 6.65
N ALA A 29 16.57 1.25 7.08
CA ALA A 29 17.67 0.86 7.96
C ALA A 29 17.73 1.83 9.13
N ASP A 30 18.02 1.31 10.32
CA ASP A 30 18.31 2.13 11.48
C ASP A 30 19.81 2.22 11.76
N ASN A 31 20.19 3.12 12.66
CA ASN A 31 21.59 3.29 13.08
C ASN A 31 22.11 2.09 13.91
N GLY A 32 21.23 1.15 14.30
CA GLY A 32 21.56 -0.07 15.02
C GLY A 32 21.89 -1.26 14.11
N GLY A 33 21.78 -1.08 12.80
CA GLY A 33 22.04 -2.14 11.81
C GLY A 33 20.86 -3.05 11.55
N TRP A 34 19.66 -2.70 12.02
CA TRP A 34 18.43 -3.40 11.65
C TRP A 34 17.97 -2.94 10.27
N ILE A 35 17.54 -3.90 9.43
CA ILE A 35 16.96 -3.64 8.12
C ILE A 35 15.49 -4.07 8.13
N GLY A 36 14.60 -3.09 7.96
CA GLY A 36 13.17 -3.28 7.76
C GLY A 36 12.82 -3.48 6.30
N LEU A 37 11.85 -4.38 6.07
CA LEU A 37 11.30 -4.69 4.76
C LEU A 37 9.81 -4.37 4.79
N MET A 38 9.34 -3.54 3.85
CA MET A 38 7.92 -3.20 3.72
C MET A 38 7.47 -3.34 2.28
N LYS A 39 6.38 -4.06 2.03
CA LYS A 39 5.75 -4.08 0.71
C LYS A 39 5.23 -2.68 0.40
N VAL A 40 5.58 -2.15 -0.77
CA VAL A 40 4.99 -0.91 -1.26
C VAL A 40 3.91 -1.21 -2.29
N GLU A 41 2.83 -0.44 -2.23
CA GLU A 41 1.85 -0.39 -3.32
C GLU A 41 2.33 0.68 -4.31
N LEU A 42 2.51 0.29 -5.57
CA LEU A 42 2.91 1.20 -6.65
C LEU A 42 1.65 1.80 -7.26
N ILE A 43 1.63 3.11 -7.37
CA ILE A 43 0.62 3.83 -8.15
C ILE A 43 1.36 4.51 -9.30
N GLU A 44 0.92 4.25 -10.52
CA GLU A 44 1.50 4.87 -11.71
C GLU A 44 1.13 6.36 -11.76
N ALA A 45 2.15 7.21 -11.83
CA ALA A 45 1.95 8.66 -11.84
C ALA A 45 1.35 9.09 -13.20
N GLY A 46 0.15 9.68 -13.16
CA GLY A 46 -0.56 10.14 -14.35
C GLY A 46 -1.54 9.12 -14.92
N ASP A 47 -1.61 7.90 -14.37
CA ASP A 47 -2.70 6.97 -14.66
C ASP A 47 -3.96 7.40 -13.91
N GLN A 48 -4.96 7.85 -14.67
CA GLN A 48 -6.27 8.27 -14.15
C GLN A 48 -7.37 7.27 -14.54
N SER A 49 -7.00 6.05 -14.92
CA SER A 49 -7.97 4.97 -15.08
C SER A 49 -8.78 4.76 -13.79
N PRO A 50 -10.06 4.38 -13.89
CA PRO A 50 -10.89 4.12 -12.71
C PRO A 50 -10.23 3.15 -11.72
N GLU A 51 -9.56 2.12 -12.24
CA GLU A 51 -8.89 1.10 -11.46
C GLU A 51 -7.70 1.67 -10.66
N ALA A 52 -6.86 2.50 -11.30
CA ALA A 52 -5.74 3.16 -10.64
C ALA A 52 -6.20 4.17 -9.58
N MET A 53 -7.27 4.92 -9.88
CA MET A 53 -7.88 5.86 -8.94
C MET A 53 -8.46 5.13 -7.72
N GLU A 54 -9.14 4.01 -7.91
CA GLU A 54 -9.67 3.20 -6.81
C GLU A 54 -8.55 2.64 -5.93
N ALA A 55 -7.49 2.10 -6.55
CA ALA A 55 -6.32 1.59 -5.84
C ALA A 55 -5.66 2.70 -5.01
N TYR A 56 -5.46 3.88 -5.59
CA TYR A 56 -4.91 5.05 -4.90
C TYR A 56 -5.76 5.46 -3.69
N VAL A 57 -7.08 5.61 -3.88
CA VAL A 57 -8.00 5.98 -2.80
C VAL A 57 -7.96 4.94 -1.68
N ARG A 58 -7.99 3.65 -2.03
CA ARG A 58 -7.95 2.55 -1.05
C ARG A 58 -6.68 2.60 -0.19
N VAL A 59 -5.52 2.87 -0.80
CA VAL A 59 -4.26 3.04 -0.08
C VAL A 59 -4.27 4.29 0.79
N ALA A 60 -4.71 5.42 0.26
CA ALA A 60 -4.77 6.68 0.98
C ALA A 60 -5.65 6.56 2.24
N VAL A 61 -6.83 5.97 2.11
CA VAL A 61 -7.77 5.75 3.23
C VAL A 61 -7.17 4.89 4.33
N ARG A 62 -6.38 3.87 3.98
CA ARG A 62 -5.67 3.03 4.98
C ARG A 62 -4.64 3.82 5.77
N GLN A 63 -4.10 4.93 5.27
CA GLN A 63 -3.10 5.75 5.96
C GLN A 63 -3.70 6.96 6.71
N MET A 64 -4.96 7.30 6.44
CA MET A 64 -5.64 8.43 7.09
C MET A 64 -5.90 8.19 8.59
N PRO A 65 -5.98 9.24 9.43
CA PRO A 65 -6.49 9.10 10.80
C PRO A 65 -7.97 8.72 10.85
N ASP A 66 -8.44 8.08 11.93
CA ASP A 66 -9.83 7.62 12.06
C ASP A 66 -10.87 8.73 11.86
N LYS A 67 -10.60 9.94 12.39
CA LYS A 67 -11.49 11.09 12.21
C LYS A 67 -11.67 11.44 10.73
N SER A 68 -10.61 11.38 9.94
CA SER A 68 -10.65 11.64 8.50
C SER A 68 -11.38 10.53 7.75
N ARG A 69 -11.18 9.26 8.14
CA ARG A 69 -11.90 8.12 7.55
C ARG A 69 -13.41 8.23 7.78
N VAL A 70 -13.84 8.61 8.99
CA VAL A 70 -15.26 8.80 9.31
C VAL A 70 -15.89 9.94 8.50
N SER A 71 -15.19 11.07 8.35
CA SER A 71 -15.67 12.18 7.49
C SER A 71 -15.86 11.72 6.05
N LEU A 72 -14.84 11.04 5.50
CA LEU A 72 -14.88 10.55 4.13
C LEU A 72 -16.00 9.53 3.90
N LEU A 73 -16.29 8.66 4.88
CA LEU A 73 -17.43 7.74 4.81
C LEU A 73 -18.76 8.49 4.69
N ALA A 74 -18.94 9.58 5.43
CA ALA A 74 -20.16 10.39 5.34
C ALA A 74 -20.29 11.06 3.96
N GLU A 75 -19.20 11.64 3.45
CA GLU A 75 -19.16 12.26 2.13
C GLU A 75 -19.47 11.26 0.99
N LEU A 76 -18.92 10.04 1.07
CA LEU A 76 -19.21 8.97 0.10
C LEU A 76 -20.67 8.52 0.17
N ALA A 77 -21.23 8.40 1.38
CA ALA A 77 -22.64 8.04 1.55
C ALA A 77 -23.59 9.11 0.98
N GLU A 78 -23.24 10.40 1.11
CA GLU A 78 -24.01 11.49 0.50
C GLU A 78 -23.95 11.47 -1.03
N LEU A 79 -22.78 11.15 -1.61
CA LEU A 79 -22.64 11.05 -3.06
C LEU A 79 -23.50 9.94 -3.64
N ILE A 80 -23.48 8.75 -3.03
CA ILE A 80 -24.30 7.61 -3.47
C ILE A 80 -25.80 7.95 -3.42
N GLN A 81 -26.26 8.61 -2.36
CA GLN A 81 -27.67 9.01 -2.25
C GLN A 81 -28.11 10.06 -3.27
N LYS A 82 -27.17 10.89 -3.77
CA LYS A 82 -27.46 11.90 -4.80
C LYS A 82 -27.56 11.30 -6.20
N ASP A 83 -26.88 10.19 -6.46
CA ASP A 83 -26.96 9.49 -7.74
C ASP A 83 -28.21 8.61 -7.87
N GLU A 84 -28.91 8.32 -6.76
CA GLU A 84 -30.16 7.53 -6.74
C GLU A 84 -31.46 8.38 -6.89
N GLY A 85 -31.36 9.69 -7.11
CA GLY A 85 -32.51 10.62 -7.25
C GLY A 85 -32.58 11.34 -8.59
#